data_AF-A0A533VXM2-F1
#
_entry.id   AF-A0A533VXM2-F1
#
_cell.length_a   1.000
_cell.length_b   1.000
_cell.length_c   1.000
_cell.angle_alpha   90.00
_cell.angle_beta   90.00
_cell.angle_gamma   90.00
#
_symmetry.space_group_name_H-M   'P 1'
#
loop_
_entity.id
_entity.type
_entity.pdbx_description
1 polymer ?
#
loop_
_entity_poly.entity_id
_entity_poly.type
_entity_poly.pdbx_seq_one_letter_code
_entity_poly.pdbx_strand_id
1 'polypeptide(L)'
;MEEKLALFGQFVGDWQIVEDRYLQDDGTWIKSRGELHVDWILEGRALQDTFMTFDEKTHKMIPDETTLRYYDRKIDAWHVVW
;
A
#
# COMPACT_ATOMS: atom_id res chain seq x y z
N MET A 1 0.43 22.38 -5.90
CA MET A 1 1.50 21.39 -5.66
C MET A 1 1.28 20.74 -4.32
N GLU A 2 1.16 21.53 -3.25
CA GLU A 2 0.86 21.09 -1.88
C GLU A 2 -0.44 20.27 -1.77
N GLU A 3 -1.56 20.76 -2.32
CA GLU A 3 -2.83 20.00 -2.36
C GLU A 3 -2.73 18.67 -3.12
N LYS A 4 -1.91 18.62 -4.19
CA LYS A 4 -1.74 17.41 -5.00
C LYS A 4 -0.92 16.36 -4.25
N LEU A 5 0.05 16.79 -3.44
CA LEU A 5 0.81 15.95 -2.52
C LEU A 5 -0.04 15.49 -1.32
N ALA A 6 -0.94 16.34 -0.83
CA ALA A 6 -1.85 16.00 0.26
C ALA A 6 -2.80 14.84 -0.09
N LEU A 7 -3.13 14.64 -1.38
CA LEU A 7 -4.03 13.57 -1.83
C LEU A 7 -3.61 12.19 -1.29
N PHE A 8 -2.35 11.81 -1.46
CA PHE A 8 -1.83 10.55 -0.91
C PHE A 8 -0.94 10.73 0.32
N GLY A 9 -0.34 11.91 0.50
CA GLY A 9 0.49 12.21 1.67
C GLY A 9 -0.24 12.10 3.00
N GLN A 10 -1.58 12.23 3.01
CA GLN A 10 -2.40 12.02 4.20
C GLN A 10 -2.40 10.57 4.72
N PHE A 11 -1.97 9.59 3.91
CA PHE A 11 -1.92 8.18 4.28
C PHE A 11 -0.53 7.73 4.76
N VAL A 12 0.46 8.62 4.74
CA VAL A 12 1.82 8.32 5.22
C VAL A 12 1.76 7.87 6.68
N GLY A 13 2.37 6.72 6.95
CA GLY A 13 2.39 6.08 8.26
C GLY A 13 2.27 4.56 8.19
N ASP A 14 2.20 3.97 9.38
CA ASP A 14 2.11 2.53 9.59
C ASP A 14 0.68 2.14 9.95
N TRP A 15 0.15 1.16 9.24
CA TRP A 15 -1.24 0.73 9.37
C TRP A 15 -1.31 -0.76 9.64
N GLN A 16 -2.10 -1.16 10.62
CA GLN A 16 -2.56 -2.54 10.73
C GLN A 16 -3.74 -2.74 9.78
N ILE A 17 -3.67 -3.76 8.94
CA ILE A 17 -4.67 -4.02 7.91
C ILE A 17 -5.28 -5.41 8.06
N VAL A 18 -6.53 -5.53 7.62
CA VAL A 18 -7.22 -6.80 7.39
C VAL A 18 -7.64 -6.79 5.93
N GLU A 19 -7.25 -7.82 5.20
CA GLU A 19 -7.46 -7.95 3.76
C GLU A 19 -8.42 -9.10 3.48
N ASP A 20 -9.40 -8.86 2.62
CA ASP A 20 -10.18 -9.90 1.97
C ASP A 20 -9.47 -10.24 0.65
N ARG A 21 -8.49 -11.16 0.72
CA ARG A 21 -7.46 -11.36 -0.32
C ARG A 21 -7.98 -12.04 -1.58
N TYR A 22 -8.79 -13.09 -1.43
CA TYR A 22 -9.30 -13.86 -2.56
C TYR A 22 -10.75 -14.28 -2.31
N LEU A 23 -11.61 -14.02 -3.30
CA LEU A 23 -12.96 -14.58 -3.33
C LEU A 23 -12.88 -16.03 -3.79
N GLN A 24 -13.41 -16.94 -2.99
CA GLN A 24 -13.47 -18.36 -3.28
C GLN A 24 -14.73 -18.69 -4.10
N ASP A 25 -14.72 -19.86 -4.76
CA ASP A 25 -15.84 -20.33 -5.60
C ASP A 25 -17.14 -20.52 -4.79
N ASP A 26 -17.05 -20.75 -3.48
CA ASP A 26 -18.18 -20.86 -2.57
C ASP A 26 -18.74 -19.50 -2.10
N GLY A 27 -18.17 -18.40 -2.60
CA GLY A 27 -18.56 -17.03 -2.27
C GLY A 27 -17.95 -16.49 -0.97
N THR A 28 -17.08 -17.24 -0.30
CA THR A 28 -16.40 -16.78 0.91
C THR A 28 -15.06 -16.11 0.58
N TRP A 29 -14.62 -15.17 1.43
CA TRP A 29 -13.33 -14.50 1.28
C TRP A 29 -12.25 -15.16 2.13
N ILE A 30 -11.08 -15.39 1.55
CA ILE A 30 -9.86 -15.67 2.33
C ILE A 30 -9.43 -14.36 2.99
N LYS A 31 -9.49 -14.32 4.31
CA LYS A 31 -9.04 -13.17 5.09
C LYS A 31 -7.58 -13.33 5.49
N SER A 32 -6.79 -12.28 5.37
CA SER A 32 -5.46 -12.15 5.96
C SER A 32 -5.38 -10.88 6.81
N ARG A 33 -4.43 -10.86 7.75
CA ARG A 33 -4.06 -9.64 8.47
C ARG A 33 -2.61 -9.29 8.16
N GLY A 34 -2.28 -8.02 8.27
CA GLY A 34 -0.99 -7.53 7.86
C GLY A 34 -0.69 -6.13 8.34
N GLU A 35 0.37 -5.58 7.77
CA GLU A 35 0.78 -4.20 7.94
C GLU A 35 0.93 -3.55 6.55
N LEU A 36 0.58 -2.28 6.46
CA LEU A 36 0.86 -1.42 5.32
C LEU A 36 1.71 -0.25 5.82
N HIS A 37 2.88 -0.10 5.24
CA HIS A 37 3.76 1.05 5.47
C HIS A 37 3.70 1.97 4.26
N VAL A 38 3.37 3.24 4.47
CA VAL A 38 3.33 4.26 3.41
C VAL A 38 4.35 5.33 3.74
N ASP A 39 5.38 5.46 2.91
CA ASP A 39 6.51 6.34 3.18
C ASP A 39 6.86 7.24 2.00
N TRP A 40 7.34 8.45 2.34
CA TRP A 40 7.99 9.32 1.37
C TRP A 40 9.35 8.77 0.98
N ILE A 41 9.57 8.61 -0.32
CA ILE A 41 10.84 8.22 -0.91
C ILE A 41 11.34 9.30 -1.88
N LEU A 42 12.58 9.13 -2.37
CA LEU A 42 13.19 10.04 -3.34
C LEU A 42 13.13 11.51 -2.89
N GLU A 43 13.43 11.75 -1.61
CA GLU A 43 13.40 13.09 -0.99
C GLU A 43 12.01 13.76 -1.07
N GLY A 44 10.93 12.98 -0.86
CA GLY A 44 9.56 13.50 -0.83
C GLY A 44 8.92 13.70 -2.20
N ARG A 45 9.48 13.08 -3.26
CA ARG A 45 8.94 13.19 -4.64
C ARG A 45 8.00 12.05 -5.02
N ALA A 46 8.06 10.94 -4.30
CA ALA A 46 7.23 9.77 -4.52
C ALA A 46 6.89 9.12 -3.18
N LEU A 47 5.85 8.29 -3.19
CA LEU A 47 5.48 7.43 -2.09
C LEU A 47 5.79 5.97 -2.45
N GLN A 48 6.16 5.20 -1.45
CA GLN A 48 6.21 3.75 -1.54
C GLN A 48 5.27 3.15 -0.50
N ASP A 49 4.40 2.28 -0.99
CA ASP A 49 3.58 1.38 -0.18
C ASP A 49 4.34 0.06 -0.05
N THR A 50 4.50 -0.45 1.16
CA THR A 50 5.04 -1.79 1.43
C THR A 50 4.00 -2.60 2.17
N PHE A 51 3.49 -3.64 1.53
CA PHE A 51 2.52 -4.56 2.11
C PHE A 51 3.25 -5.72 2.78
N MET A 52 2.84 -6.02 4.00
CA MET A 52 3.40 -7.07 4.83
C MET A 52 2.27 -7.95 5.32
N THR A 53 2.34 -9.25 5.05
CA THR A 53 1.32 -10.22 5.47
C THR A 53 1.78 -10.94 6.73
N PHE A 54 0.90 -11.08 7.72
CA PHE A 54 1.15 -11.94 8.86
C PHE A 54 0.89 -13.40 8.48
N ASP A 55 1.94 -14.21 8.48
CA ASP A 55 1.82 -15.67 8.31
C ASP A 55 1.45 -16.33 9.64
N GLU A 56 0.20 -16.82 9.73
CA GLU A 56 -0.32 -17.51 10.91
C GLU A 56 0.43 -18.80 11.28
N LYS A 57 1.15 -19.43 10.34
CA LYS A 57 1.89 -20.67 10.62
C LYS A 57 3.24 -20.41 11.25
N THR A 58 3.94 -19.38 10.77
CA THR A 58 5.29 -19.05 11.23
C THR A 58 5.32 -17.92 12.25
N HIS A 59 4.18 -17.23 12.45
CA HIS A 59 4.02 -16.04 13.28
C HIS A 59 5.01 -14.92 12.90
N LYS A 60 5.22 -14.72 11.61
CA LYS A 60 6.13 -13.70 11.07
C LYS A 60 5.40 -12.78 10.10
N MET A 61 5.83 -11.53 10.08
CA MET A 61 5.48 -10.62 8.99
C MET A 61 6.35 -10.95 7.78
N ILE A 62 5.71 -11.18 6.64
CA ILE A 62 6.34 -11.51 5.37
C ILE A 62 6.04 -10.37 4.38
N PRO A 63 7.07 -9.76 3.76
CA PRO A 63 6.85 -8.80 2.68
C PRO A 63 6.08 -9.47 1.53
N ASP A 64 5.01 -8.84 1.08
CA ASP A 64 4.13 -9.38 0.03
C ASP A 64 4.32 -8.61 -1.28
N GLU A 65 4.05 -7.31 -1.25
CA GLU A 65 4.00 -6.47 -2.44
C GLU A 65 4.50 -5.05 -2.14
N THR A 66 4.81 -4.32 -3.21
CA THR A 66 5.10 -2.88 -3.12
C THR A 66 4.41 -2.12 -4.24
N THR A 67 4.01 -0.89 -3.96
CA THR A 67 3.44 0.02 -4.95
C THR A 67 4.14 1.37 -4.86
N LEU A 68 4.55 1.92 -6.00
CA LEU A 68 5.11 3.26 -6.08
C LEU A 68 4.06 4.24 -6.60
N ARG A 69 3.93 5.37 -5.92
CA ARG A 69 3.07 6.48 -6.34
C ARG A 69 3.92 7.70 -6.62
N TYR A 70 3.81 8.27 -7.81
CA TYR A 70 4.50 9.53 -8.13
C TYR A 70 3.63 10.41 -9.02
N TYR A 71 3.74 11.72 -8.80
CA TYR A 71 2.91 12.70 -9.49
C TYR A 71 3.57 13.15 -10.80
N ASP A 72 2.86 12.98 -11.93
CA ASP A 72 3.26 13.43 -13.25
C ASP A 72 2.56 14.74 -13.62
N ARG A 73 3.37 15.79 -13.70
CA ARG A 73 2.91 17.15 -14.04
C ARG A 73 2.41 17.30 -15.47
N LYS A 74 2.81 16.43 -16.40
CA LYS A 74 2.41 16.55 -17.82
C LYS A 74 0.95 16.17 -18.04
N ILE A 75 0.49 15.15 -17.31
CA ILE A 75 -0.89 14.64 -17.40
C ILE A 75 -1.76 15.08 -16.22
N ASP A 76 -1.17 15.81 -15.27
CA ASP A 76 -1.82 16.23 -14.02
C ASP A 76 -2.46 15.07 -13.25
N ALA A 77 -1.71 13.98 -13.09
CA ALA A 77 -2.20 12.79 -12.41
C ALA A 77 -1.08 12.08 -11.65
N TRP A 78 -1.48 11.22 -10.73
CA TRP A 78 -0.57 10.27 -10.09
C TRP A 78 -0.49 8.99 -10.93
N HIS A 79 0.74 8.53 -11.16
CA HIS A 79 0.98 7.14 -11.52
C HIS A 79 1.01 6.31 -10.25
N VAL A 80 0.38 5.14 -10.30
CA VAL A 80 0.37 4.13 -9.24
C VAL A 80 0.78 2.82 -9.90
N VAL A 81 1.96 2.32 -9.56
CA VAL A 81 2.57 1.17 -10.24
C VAL A 81 2.99 0.11 -9.22
N TRP A 82 2.65 -1.14 -9.49
CA TRP A 82 3.01 -2.32 -8.69
C TRP A 82 3.91 -3.26 -9.51
#